data_AF-A0A437D9M0-F1
#
_entry.id   AF-A0A437D9M0-F1
#
_cell.length_a   1.000
_cell.length_b   1.000
_cell.length_c   1.000
_cell.angle_alpha   90.00
_cell.angle_beta   90.00
_cell.angle_gamma   90.00
#
_symmetry.space_group_name_H-M   'P 1'
#
loop_
_entity.id
_entity.type
_entity.pdbx_description
1 polymer ?
#
loop_
_entity_poly.entity_id
_entity_poly.type
_entity_poly.pdbx_seq_one_letter_code
_entity_poly.pdbx_strand_id
1 'polypeptide(L)'
;MIVSWVMLQSESDMSLQLMHEGLATRYNNGGVEKVRFQWVDRDCCAASVVGETRAEEHLSWESWKTTDAIVAEATTRHLVNSCASRSHYNSNITIKLDLSHCMRRFLCECVSEHHPLYSSVAQFLSAAFSVVDQEDLQSLKDAYRFCEIHPPNPTKQHICQHCRIRIPHPQELIKRVEGVFQHFHLASDPNVLPLFKPSMRKVWWIQRVHILRGC
;
A
#
# COMPACT_ATOMS: atom_id res chain seq x y z
N MET A 1 -1.89 -1.31 23.22
CA MET A 1 -1.66 -2.04 21.95
C MET A 1 -0.19 -1.89 21.60
N ILE A 2 0.60 -2.96 21.71
CA ILE A 2 2.01 -2.92 21.31
C ILE A 2 2.04 -3.01 19.79
N VAL A 3 2.48 -1.95 19.13
CA VAL A 3 2.66 -1.89 17.67
C VAL A 3 4.06 -2.44 17.36
N SER A 4 4.17 -3.44 16.49
CA SER A 4 5.46 -4.07 16.13
C SER A 4 5.94 -3.56 14.78
N TRP A 5 7.19 -3.10 14.80
CA TRP A 5 8.27 -3.30 13.83
C TRP A 5 7.89 -3.60 12.38
N VAL A 6 8.36 -2.73 11.47
CA VAL A 6 8.53 -3.04 10.05
C VAL A 6 9.70 -4.00 9.94
N MET A 7 9.44 -5.24 9.52
CA MET A 7 10.51 -6.19 9.24
C MET A 7 10.55 -6.41 7.73
N LEU A 8 11.58 -5.83 7.12
CA LEU A 8 11.88 -5.98 5.70
C LEU A 8 12.32 -7.43 5.50
N GLN A 9 11.50 -8.23 4.83
CA GLN A 9 11.89 -9.58 4.48
C GLN A 9 12.57 -9.49 3.10
N SER A 10 13.84 -9.08 3.09
CA SER A 10 14.65 -9.08 1.87
C SER A 10 14.81 -10.51 1.34
N GLU A 11 14.93 -10.63 0.01
CA GLU A 11 14.87 -11.84 -0.86
C GLU A 11 15.78 -13.04 -0.52
N SER A 12 16.42 -13.14 0.64
CA SER A 12 17.22 -14.31 1.00
C SER A 12 16.44 -15.26 1.92
N ASP A 13 16.45 -16.54 1.56
CA ASP A 13 16.07 -17.70 2.40
C ASP A 13 16.89 -17.83 3.71
N MET A 14 17.71 -16.82 4.05
CA MET A 14 18.29 -16.70 5.39
C MET A 14 17.17 -16.35 6.37
N SER A 15 16.55 -17.41 6.88
CA SER A 15 15.30 -17.34 7.60
C SER A 15 15.36 -16.35 8.77
N LEU A 16 14.39 -15.43 8.80
CA LEU A 16 14.13 -14.59 9.98
C LEU A 16 13.68 -15.43 11.20
N GLN A 17 13.66 -16.76 11.07
CA GLN A 17 13.26 -17.73 12.08
C GLN A 17 13.98 -17.51 13.41
N LEU A 18 15.32 -17.49 13.43
CA LEU A 18 16.09 -17.34 14.68
C LEU A 18 15.75 -16.03 15.40
N MET A 19 15.50 -14.97 14.63
CA MET A 19 15.06 -13.69 15.18
C MET A 19 13.64 -13.78 15.73
N HIS A 20 12.71 -14.43 15.03
CA HIS A 20 11.35 -14.66 15.52
C HIS A 20 11.31 -15.51 16.80
N GLU A 21 12.11 -16.57 16.87
CA GLU A 21 12.24 -17.44 18.05
C GLU A 21 12.86 -16.67 19.23
N GLY A 22 13.90 -15.87 18.97
CA GLY A 22 14.50 -14.98 19.96
C GLY A 22 13.51 -13.95 20.50
N LEU A 23 12.72 -13.32 19.61
CA LEU A 23 11.63 -12.42 20.02
C LEU A 23 10.57 -13.16 20.84
N ALA A 24 10.13 -14.33 20.39
CA ALA A 24 9.14 -15.13 21.10
C ALA A 24 9.59 -15.42 22.54
N THR A 25 10.87 -15.81 22.68
CA THR A 25 11.52 -16.07 23.97
C THR A 25 11.54 -14.83 24.85
N ARG A 26 11.92 -13.66 24.32
CA ARG A 26 11.95 -12.40 25.09
C ARG A 26 10.57 -12.00 25.62
N TYR A 27 9.54 -12.07 24.77
CA TYR A 27 8.17 -11.77 25.17
C TYR A 27 7.64 -12.76 26.20
N ASN A 28 7.91 -14.06 26.02
CA ASN A 28 7.55 -15.10 27.00
C ASN A 28 8.22 -14.84 28.35
N ASN A 29 9.53 -14.59 28.37
CA ASN A 29 10.29 -14.35 29.59
C ASN A 29 9.84 -13.07 30.32
N GLY A 30 9.41 -12.05 29.56
CA GLY A 30 8.87 -10.82 30.12
C GLY A 30 7.41 -10.91 30.58
N GLY A 31 6.71 -12.02 30.30
CA GLY A 31 5.27 -12.14 30.57
C GLY A 31 4.40 -11.14 29.79
N VAL A 32 4.92 -10.63 28.65
CA VAL A 32 4.24 -9.61 27.84
C VAL A 32 3.56 -10.26 26.64
N GLU A 33 2.35 -9.79 26.30
CA GLU A 33 1.63 -10.25 25.11
C GLU A 33 2.45 -9.98 23.83
N LYS A 34 2.60 -11.02 23.00
CA LYS A 34 3.26 -10.90 21.70
C LYS A 34 2.46 -10.02 20.76
N VAL A 35 3.17 -9.36 19.85
CA VAL A 35 2.54 -8.45 18.92
C VAL A 35 1.69 -9.19 17.89
N ARG A 36 0.59 -8.55 17.50
CA ARG A 36 -0.46 -9.10 16.62
C ARG A 36 -0.40 -8.58 15.19
N PHE A 37 0.50 -7.66 14.87
CA PHE A 37 0.67 -7.10 13.53
C PHE A 37 2.14 -7.12 13.10
N GLN A 38 2.40 -7.40 11.83
CA GLN A 38 3.70 -7.24 11.19
C GLN A 38 3.52 -6.63 9.82
N TRP A 39 4.29 -5.61 9.50
CA TRP A 39 4.34 -5.04 8.16
C TRP A 39 5.47 -5.67 7.36
N VAL A 40 5.18 -6.09 6.13
CA VAL A 40 6.11 -6.72 5.20
C VAL A 40 6.11 -6.01 3.86
N ASP A 41 7.24 -6.12 3.16
CA ASP A 41 7.50 -5.49 1.87
C ASP A 41 7.14 -6.37 0.66
N ARG A 42 7.05 -7.71 0.80
CA ARG A 42 6.66 -8.66 -0.25
C ARG A 42 5.92 -9.90 0.27
N ASP A 43 5.19 -10.58 -0.62
CA ASP A 43 4.77 -11.99 -0.52
C ASP A 43 3.94 -12.42 0.71
N CYS A 44 3.18 -11.50 1.32
CA CYS A 44 2.16 -11.88 2.31
C CYS A 44 1.05 -12.76 1.72
N CYS A 45 0.83 -12.64 0.42
CA CYS A 45 -0.05 -13.50 -0.36
C CYS A 45 0.84 -14.26 -1.33
N ALA A 46 1.10 -15.54 -1.07
CA ALA A 46 1.78 -16.49 -1.96
C ALA A 46 1.60 -16.09 -3.42
N ALA A 47 2.73 -15.80 -4.08
CA ALA A 47 2.84 -15.20 -5.41
C ALA A 47 1.59 -15.50 -6.24
N SER A 48 0.63 -14.58 -6.21
CA SER A 48 -0.53 -14.68 -7.07
C SER A 48 0.02 -14.79 -8.48
N VAL A 49 -0.26 -15.90 -9.15
CA VAL A 49 0.17 -16.14 -10.52
C VAL A 49 -0.62 -15.19 -11.41
N VAL A 50 -0.22 -13.93 -11.42
CA VAL A 50 -0.65 -12.99 -12.43
C VAL A 50 0.01 -13.47 -13.71
N GLY A 51 -0.81 -13.95 -14.64
CA GLY A 51 -0.36 -14.43 -15.94
C GLY A 51 0.52 -13.39 -16.64
N GLU A 52 1.36 -13.84 -17.55
CA GLU A 52 2.23 -12.93 -18.29
C GLU A 52 1.41 -11.90 -19.07
N THR A 53 1.86 -10.65 -18.98
CA THR A 53 1.35 -9.53 -19.76
C THR A 53 1.68 -9.77 -21.22
N ARG A 54 0.68 -9.78 -22.13
CA ARG A 54 0.98 -9.79 -23.57
C ARG A 54 1.57 -8.43 -23.96
N ALA A 55 2.27 -8.40 -25.11
CA ALA A 55 2.78 -7.16 -25.68
C ALA A 55 1.67 -6.10 -25.79
N GLU A 56 1.99 -4.85 -25.49
CA GLU A 56 1.14 -3.65 -25.67
C GLU A 56 -0.17 -3.57 -24.86
N GLU A 57 -0.60 -4.63 -24.19
CA GLU A 57 -1.83 -4.58 -23.38
C GLU A 57 -1.76 -3.54 -22.25
N HIS A 58 -0.57 -3.06 -21.86
CA HIS A 58 -0.41 -1.93 -20.92
C HIS A 58 -0.84 -0.57 -21.51
N LEU A 59 -1.02 -0.47 -22.83
CA LEU A 59 -1.50 0.72 -23.52
C LEU A 59 -3.03 0.83 -23.52
N SER A 60 -3.74 -0.30 -23.34
CA SER A 60 -5.20 -0.32 -23.31
C SER A 60 -5.72 -0.20 -21.88
N TRP A 61 -6.38 0.90 -21.53
CA TRP A 61 -6.96 1.10 -20.19
C TRP A 61 -7.90 -0.03 -19.75
N GLU A 62 -8.65 -0.63 -20.67
CA GLU A 62 -9.55 -1.75 -20.35
C GLU A 62 -8.80 -2.95 -19.76
N SER A 63 -7.52 -3.14 -20.09
CA SER A 63 -6.67 -4.20 -19.53
C SER A 63 -6.14 -3.89 -18.12
N TRP A 64 -6.26 -2.65 -17.65
CA TRP A 64 -5.93 -2.24 -16.27
C TRP A 64 -7.14 -2.32 -15.35
N LYS A 65 -8.34 -2.15 -15.92
CA LYS A 65 -9.59 -2.26 -15.20
C LYS A 65 -9.76 -3.65 -14.63
N THR A 66 -10.60 -3.70 -13.62
CA THR A 66 -10.95 -4.94 -12.98
C THR A 66 -12.43 -5.24 -13.10
N THR A 67 -12.75 -6.52 -13.30
CA THR A 67 -14.08 -7.07 -13.12
C THR A 67 -14.26 -7.68 -11.72
N ASP A 68 -15.49 -7.65 -11.19
CA ASP A 68 -15.78 -8.27 -9.89
C ASP A 68 -15.38 -9.76 -9.82
N ALA A 69 -15.37 -10.46 -10.95
CA ALA A 69 -14.89 -11.83 -11.07
C ALA A 69 -13.39 -11.96 -10.72
N ILE A 70 -12.55 -11.06 -11.23
CA ILE A 70 -11.11 -11.03 -10.92
C ILE A 70 -10.88 -10.73 -9.43
N VAL A 71 -11.65 -9.80 -8.87
CA VAL A 71 -11.60 -9.48 -7.43
C VAL A 71 -11.94 -10.72 -6.61
N ALA A 72 -13.07 -11.36 -6.94
CA ALA A 72 -13.55 -12.54 -6.25
C ALA A 72 -12.53 -13.69 -6.33
N GLU A 73 -11.97 -13.98 -7.51
CA GLU A 73 -10.92 -15.00 -7.66
C GLU A 73 -9.68 -14.66 -6.80
N ALA A 74 -9.24 -13.41 -6.83
CA ALA A 74 -8.10 -12.95 -6.04
C ALA A 74 -8.37 -13.04 -4.53
N THR A 75 -9.61 -12.92 -4.04
CA THR A 75 -9.92 -12.93 -2.60
C THR A 75 -10.47 -14.26 -2.08
N THR A 76 -10.90 -15.18 -2.94
CA THR A 76 -11.57 -16.44 -2.54
C THR A 76 -10.62 -17.52 -2.01
N ARG A 77 -9.37 -17.57 -2.49
CA ARG A 77 -8.41 -18.57 -2.00
C ARG A 77 -7.99 -18.23 -0.58
N HIS A 78 -8.25 -19.13 0.36
CA HIS A 78 -7.74 -19.07 1.73
C HIS A 78 -6.22 -19.21 1.68
N LEU A 79 -5.51 -18.09 1.60
CA LEU A 79 -4.06 -18.13 1.65
C LEU A 79 -3.61 -18.31 3.09
N VAL A 80 -3.02 -19.47 3.36
CA VAL A 80 -2.22 -19.67 4.56
C VAL A 80 -0.92 -18.92 4.33
N ASN A 81 -0.80 -17.74 4.93
CA ASN A 81 0.49 -17.07 5.00
C ASN A 81 1.43 -17.93 5.85
N SER A 82 2.43 -18.53 5.20
CA SER A 82 3.40 -19.45 5.80
C SER A 82 4.65 -18.72 6.31
N CYS A 83 4.58 -17.42 6.60
CA CYS A 83 5.74 -16.67 7.06
C CYS A 83 6.28 -17.21 8.39
N ALA A 84 7.59 -17.08 8.57
CA ALA A 84 8.26 -17.54 9.79
C ALA A 84 7.71 -16.88 11.06
N SER A 85 7.15 -15.67 10.98
CA SER A 85 6.56 -15.02 12.16
C SER A 85 5.30 -15.72 12.67
N ARG A 86 4.49 -16.30 11.78
CA ARG A 86 3.33 -17.11 12.18
C ARG A 86 3.75 -18.41 12.86
N SER A 87 4.77 -19.07 12.32
CA SER A 87 5.23 -20.36 12.84
C SER A 87 6.06 -20.23 14.12
N HIS A 88 6.91 -19.20 14.22
CA HIS A 88 7.94 -19.11 15.26
C HIS A 88 7.73 -17.99 16.28
N TYR A 89 6.86 -17.01 16.00
CA TYR A 89 6.60 -15.90 16.93
C TYR A 89 5.18 -15.93 17.49
N ASN A 90 4.18 -15.72 16.64
CA ASN A 90 2.77 -15.64 17.05
C ASN A 90 1.86 -16.17 15.95
N SER A 91 1.18 -17.30 16.20
CA SER A 91 0.26 -17.93 15.25
C SER A 91 -0.93 -17.04 14.87
N ASN A 92 -1.29 -16.09 15.73
CA ASN A 92 -2.38 -15.14 15.53
C ASN A 92 -1.91 -13.81 14.94
N ILE A 93 -0.67 -13.71 14.47
CA ILE A 93 -0.17 -12.47 13.85
C ILE A 93 -0.87 -12.19 12.52
N THR A 94 -1.24 -10.93 12.34
CA THR A 94 -1.80 -10.37 11.11
C THR A 94 -0.68 -9.73 10.31
N ILE A 95 -0.46 -10.20 9.09
CA ILE A 95 0.52 -9.62 8.18
C ILE A 95 -0.16 -8.48 7.41
N LYS A 96 0.53 -7.35 7.32
CA LYS A 96 0.13 -6.14 6.61
C LYS A 96 1.19 -5.79 5.56
N LEU A 97 0.80 -5.23 4.44
CA LEU A 97 1.66 -4.68 3.43
C LEU A 97 2.12 -3.32 3.92
N ASP A 98 3.43 -3.09 3.84
CA ASP A 98 3.96 -1.75 3.99
C ASP A 98 3.59 -0.92 2.76
N LEU A 99 2.73 0.08 2.97
CA LEU A 99 2.24 0.95 1.90
C LEU A 99 3.32 1.85 1.31
N SER A 100 4.35 2.20 2.09
CA SER A 100 5.50 2.95 1.58
C SER A 100 6.25 2.10 0.55
N HIS A 101 6.41 0.80 0.86
CA HIS A 101 6.99 -0.17 -0.08
C HIS A 101 6.07 -0.45 -1.27
N CYS A 102 4.76 -0.56 -1.06
CA CYS A 102 3.77 -0.69 -2.15
C CYS A 102 3.87 0.48 -3.14
N MET A 103 3.86 1.72 -2.63
CA MET A 103 4.01 2.92 -3.45
C MET A 103 5.37 2.95 -4.15
N ARG A 104 6.45 2.60 -3.44
CA ARG A 104 7.79 2.52 -4.03
C ARG A 104 7.87 1.53 -5.18
N ARG A 105 7.17 0.39 -5.11
CA ARG A 105 7.10 -0.58 -6.22
C ARG A 105 6.49 0.04 -7.47
N PHE A 106 5.42 0.82 -7.33
CA PHE A 106 4.88 1.56 -8.48
C PHE A 106 5.88 2.59 -9.01
N LEU A 107 6.56 3.33 -8.14
CA LEU A 107 7.56 4.31 -8.58
C LEU A 107 8.75 3.67 -9.29
N CYS A 108 9.19 2.47 -8.87
CA CYS A 108 10.23 1.71 -9.56
C CYS A 108 9.79 1.23 -10.96
N GLU A 109 8.49 1.21 -11.24
CA GLU A 109 7.93 0.90 -12.56
C GLU A 109 7.80 2.13 -13.47
N CYS A 110 8.19 3.32 -13.00
CA CYS A 110 8.51 4.41 -13.90
C CYS A 110 9.81 4.10 -14.65
N VAL A 111 9.93 4.58 -15.89
CA VAL A 111 11.12 4.33 -16.73
C VAL A 111 12.39 4.92 -16.10
N SER A 112 12.27 6.09 -15.48
CA SER A 112 13.39 6.77 -14.80
C SER A 112 12.88 7.70 -13.70
N GLU A 113 13.65 7.81 -12.61
CA GLU A 113 13.40 8.83 -11.55
C GLU A 113 13.65 10.26 -12.07
N HIS A 114 14.42 10.41 -13.15
CA HIS A 114 14.66 11.68 -13.82
C HIS A 114 13.57 12.04 -14.85
N HIS A 115 12.55 11.19 -15.03
CA HIS A 115 11.46 11.48 -15.95
C HIS A 115 10.72 12.75 -15.46
N PRO A 116 10.39 13.73 -16.34
CA PRO A 116 9.77 15.01 -15.91
C PRO A 116 8.47 14.85 -15.11
N LEU A 117 7.70 13.79 -15.40
CA LEU A 117 6.45 13.46 -14.71
C LEU A 117 6.62 12.61 -13.45
N TYR A 118 7.83 12.15 -13.11
CA TYR A 118 8.07 11.24 -11.98
C TYR A 118 7.59 11.83 -10.65
N SER A 119 7.94 13.09 -10.38
CA SER A 119 7.53 13.80 -9.16
C SER A 119 6.01 13.96 -9.07
N SER A 120 5.35 14.19 -10.22
CA SER A 120 3.89 14.31 -10.29
C SER A 120 3.23 12.97 -9.97
N VAL A 121 3.68 11.87 -10.55
CA VAL A 121 3.17 10.53 -10.22
C VAL A 121 3.36 10.23 -8.75
N ALA A 122 4.54 10.50 -8.18
CA ALA A 122 4.82 10.28 -6.77
C ALA A 122 3.87 11.08 -5.86
N GLN A 123 3.60 12.33 -6.20
CA GLN A 123 2.65 13.17 -5.46
C GLN A 123 1.21 12.61 -5.54
N PHE A 124 0.75 12.23 -6.73
CA PHE A 124 -0.59 11.69 -6.94
C PHE A 124 -0.78 10.33 -6.26
N LEU A 125 0.23 9.45 -6.33
CA LEU A 125 0.23 8.19 -5.59
C LEU A 125 0.22 8.44 -4.08
N SER A 126 1.08 9.33 -3.56
CA SER A 126 1.08 9.66 -2.13
C SER A 126 -0.30 10.13 -1.64
N ALA A 127 -0.97 10.99 -2.43
CA ALA A 127 -2.34 11.43 -2.16
C ALA A 127 -3.40 10.32 -2.33
N ALA A 128 -3.17 9.32 -3.18
CA ALA A 128 -4.05 8.16 -3.29
C ALA A 128 -3.98 7.27 -2.05
N PHE A 129 -2.79 7.08 -1.47
CA PHE A 129 -2.53 6.23 -0.31
C PHE A 129 -2.87 6.88 1.04
N SER A 130 -3.00 8.21 1.08
CA SER A 130 -3.19 8.97 2.31
C SER A 130 -4.46 9.80 2.26
N VAL A 131 -5.34 9.62 3.24
CA VAL A 131 -6.54 10.44 3.44
C VAL A 131 -6.50 11.13 4.79
N VAL A 132 -7.04 12.34 4.85
CA VAL A 132 -7.25 13.02 6.12
C VAL A 132 -8.43 12.36 6.84
N ASP A 133 -8.26 12.06 8.13
CA ASP A 133 -9.35 11.58 8.96
C ASP A 133 -10.49 12.61 8.98
N GLN A 134 -11.69 12.18 8.58
CA GLN A 134 -12.82 13.09 8.41
C GLN A 134 -13.42 13.53 9.75
N GLU A 135 -13.29 12.73 10.81
CA GLU A 135 -13.74 13.10 12.15
C GLU A 135 -12.84 14.21 12.72
N ASP A 136 -11.53 14.07 12.54
CA ASP A 136 -10.58 15.11 12.95
C ASP A 136 -10.76 16.39 12.13
N LEU A 137 -10.99 16.27 10.81
CA LEU A 137 -11.23 17.43 9.95
C LEU A 137 -12.53 18.14 10.34
N GLN A 138 -13.57 17.39 10.69
CA GLN A 138 -14.83 17.97 11.13
C GLN A 138 -14.66 18.67 12.48
N SER A 139 -13.97 18.04 13.43
CA SER A 139 -13.64 18.63 14.74
C SER A 139 -12.83 19.92 14.60
N LEU A 140 -11.89 19.96 13.65
CA LEU A 140 -11.11 21.16 13.36
C LEU A 140 -11.97 22.28 12.75
N LYS A 141 -12.90 21.94 11.86
CA LYS A 141 -13.87 22.91 11.32
C LYS A 141 -14.80 23.45 12.41
N ASP A 142 -15.20 22.61 13.36
CA ASP A 142 -16.05 23.03 14.48
C ASP A 142 -15.29 23.95 15.43
N ALA A 143 -13.99 23.68 15.67
CA ALA A 143 -13.11 24.60 16.42
C ALA A 143 -12.97 25.97 15.74
N TYR A 144 -12.89 26.02 14.40
CA TYR A 144 -12.89 27.28 13.65
C TYR A 144 -14.18 28.08 13.88
N ARG A 145 -15.34 27.41 13.82
CA ARG A 145 -16.63 28.06 14.07
C ARG A 145 -16.74 28.55 15.51
N PHE A 146 -16.24 27.77 16.48
CA PHE A 146 -16.21 28.17 17.89
C PHE A 146 -15.36 29.42 18.12
N CYS A 147 -14.24 29.55 17.42
CA CYS A 147 -13.37 30.73 17.47
C CYS A 147 -13.81 31.87 16.53
N GLU A 148 -15.02 31.80 15.95
CA GLU A 148 -15.56 32.82 15.03
C GLU A 148 -14.70 33.06 13.76
N ILE A 149 -13.90 32.07 13.35
CA ILE A 149 -13.08 32.12 12.13
C ILE A 149 -13.95 31.73 10.93
N HIS A 150 -14.23 32.70 10.05
CA HIS A 150 -15.06 32.51 8.87
C HIS A 150 -14.30 32.77 7.54
N PRO A 151 -14.42 31.88 6.53
CA PRO A 151 -15.12 30.60 6.55
C PRO A 151 -14.36 29.54 7.38
N PRO A 152 -15.03 28.48 7.88
CA PRO A 152 -14.37 27.36 8.58
C PRO A 152 -13.65 26.47 7.58
N ASN A 153 -12.59 27.00 6.98
CA ASN A 153 -11.78 26.36 5.96
C ASN A 153 -10.35 26.21 6.47
N PRO A 154 -10.04 25.10 7.16
CA PRO A 154 -8.70 24.86 7.68
C PRO A 154 -7.64 24.87 6.58
N THR A 155 -6.54 25.57 6.83
CA THR A 155 -5.39 25.57 5.92
C THR A 155 -4.74 24.17 5.87
N LYS A 156 -3.97 23.89 4.81
CA LYS A 156 -3.20 22.63 4.71
C LYS A 156 -2.30 22.41 5.92
N GLN A 157 -1.71 23.48 6.46
CA GLN A 157 -0.86 23.42 7.65
C GLN A 157 -1.66 22.97 8.88
N HIS A 158 -2.83 23.56 9.13
CA HIS A 158 -3.67 23.18 10.26
C HIS A 158 -4.19 21.74 10.13
N ILE A 159 -4.56 21.30 8.92
CA ILE A 159 -4.95 19.91 8.68
C ILE A 159 -3.78 18.97 9.01
N CYS A 160 -2.56 19.29 8.57
CA CYS A 160 -1.38 18.47 8.86
C CYS A 160 -1.06 18.39 10.36
N GLN A 161 -1.29 19.48 11.10
CA GLN A 161 -1.00 19.56 12.54
C GLN A 161 -2.06 18.92 13.42
N HIS A 162 -3.33 18.93 12.99
CA HIS A 162 -4.46 18.59 13.85
C HIS A 162 -5.29 17.39 13.38
N CYS A 163 -5.09 16.92 12.15
CA CYS A 163 -5.81 15.77 11.62
C CYS A 163 -4.87 14.59 11.38
N ARG A 164 -5.28 13.41 11.82
CA ARG A 164 -4.56 12.18 11.51
C ARG A 164 -4.63 11.89 10.01
N ILE A 165 -3.53 11.39 9.47
CA ILE A 165 -3.51 10.76 8.15
C ILE A 165 -3.86 9.29 8.32
N ARG A 166 -4.81 8.82 7.53
CA ARG A 166 -5.28 7.44 7.49
C ARG A 166 -5.08 6.85 6.12
N ILE A 167 -5.04 5.53 6.11
CA ILE A 167 -5.06 4.73 4.90
C ILE A 167 -6.55 4.52 4.55
N PRO A 168 -6.98 4.84 3.33
CA PRO A 168 -8.36 4.61 2.93
C PRO A 168 -8.71 3.13 2.93
N HIS A 169 -10.01 2.83 3.00
CA HIS A 169 -10.50 1.45 2.93
C HIS A 169 -10.01 0.77 1.63
N PRO A 170 -9.66 -0.54 1.62
CA PRO A 170 -9.09 -1.21 0.44
C PRO A 170 -9.77 -0.92 -0.90
N GLN A 171 -11.10 -0.96 -0.94
CA GLN A 171 -11.88 -0.65 -2.14
C GLN A 171 -11.75 0.80 -2.60
N GLU A 172 -11.69 1.75 -1.65
CA GLU A 172 -11.46 3.16 -1.95
C GLU A 172 -10.03 3.38 -2.42
N LEU A 173 -9.04 2.78 -1.73
CA LEU A 173 -7.63 2.88 -2.11
C LEU A 173 -7.40 2.41 -3.55
N ILE A 174 -8.01 1.31 -3.96
CA ILE A 174 -7.91 0.82 -5.34
C ILE A 174 -8.45 1.83 -6.33
N LYS A 175 -9.66 2.36 -6.11
CA LYS A 175 -10.24 3.38 -7.00
C LYS A 175 -9.34 4.60 -7.12
N ARG A 176 -8.73 5.04 -6.02
CA ARG A 176 -7.80 6.18 -6.00
C ARG A 176 -6.54 5.88 -6.81
N VAL A 177 -5.91 4.72 -6.61
CA VAL A 177 -4.70 4.32 -7.35
C VAL A 177 -5.02 4.08 -8.84
N GLU A 178 -6.15 3.46 -9.15
CA GLU A 178 -6.65 3.32 -10.53
C GLU A 178 -6.82 4.68 -11.19
N GLY A 179 -7.39 5.67 -10.49
CA GLY A 179 -7.50 7.04 -11.00
C GLY A 179 -6.14 7.66 -11.35
N VAL A 180 -5.11 7.41 -10.55
CA VAL A 180 -3.73 7.85 -10.85
C VAL A 180 -3.20 7.14 -12.10
N PHE A 181 -3.35 5.82 -12.20
CA PHE A 181 -2.88 5.10 -13.38
C PHE A 181 -3.65 5.45 -14.64
N GLN A 182 -4.97 5.64 -14.56
CA GLN A 182 -5.76 6.11 -15.70
C GLN A 182 -5.23 7.44 -16.23
N HIS A 183 -4.88 8.36 -15.31
CA HIS A 183 -4.36 9.67 -15.68
C HIS A 183 -2.98 9.59 -16.39
N PHE A 184 -2.13 8.63 -16.01
CA PHE A 184 -0.74 8.57 -16.47
C PHE A 184 -0.38 7.42 -17.43
N HIS A 185 -1.26 6.44 -17.69
CA HIS A 185 -0.88 5.20 -18.40
C HIS A 185 -0.34 5.40 -19.83
N LEU A 186 -0.76 6.45 -20.53
CA LEU A 186 -0.26 6.84 -21.86
C LEU A 186 0.61 8.10 -21.83
N ALA A 187 0.98 8.58 -20.63
CA ALA A 187 1.77 9.79 -20.51
C ALA A 187 3.21 9.53 -20.95
N SER A 188 3.75 10.48 -21.71
CA SER A 188 5.13 10.49 -22.19
C SER A 188 5.74 11.88 -22.02
N ASP A 189 7.06 11.94 -22.03
CA ASP A 189 7.78 13.22 -22.11
C ASP A 189 7.69 13.83 -23.55
N PRO A 190 8.22 15.06 -23.76
CA PRO A 190 8.26 15.68 -25.09
C PRO A 190 9.04 14.89 -26.16
N ASN A 191 9.91 13.96 -25.74
CA ASN A 191 10.66 13.07 -26.63
C ASN A 191 9.94 11.74 -26.87
N VAL A 192 8.67 11.63 -26.46
CA VAL A 192 7.83 10.44 -26.61
C VAL A 192 8.33 9.25 -25.77
N LEU A 193 9.22 9.49 -24.78
CA LEU A 193 9.60 8.46 -23.82
C LEU A 193 8.42 8.21 -22.87
N PRO A 194 7.88 6.98 -22.78
CA PRO A 194 6.76 6.68 -21.90
C PRO A 194 7.18 6.82 -20.43
N LEU A 195 6.24 7.27 -19.59
CA LEU A 195 6.45 7.39 -18.16
C LEU A 195 6.58 6.01 -17.49
N PHE A 196 5.71 5.06 -17.87
CA PHE A 196 5.67 3.72 -17.26
C PHE A 196 6.37 2.66 -18.11
N LYS A 197 7.03 1.72 -17.42
CA LYS A 197 7.50 0.48 -18.03
C LYS A 197 6.28 -0.41 -18.39
N PRO A 198 6.38 -1.27 -19.42
CA PRO A 198 5.33 -2.24 -19.73
C PRO A 198 4.97 -3.17 -18.56
N SER A 199 5.93 -3.42 -17.66
CA SER A 199 5.77 -4.23 -16.44
C SER A 199 4.91 -3.57 -15.35
N MET A 200 4.65 -2.25 -15.42
CA MET A 200 3.82 -1.53 -14.44
C MET A 200 2.47 -2.20 -14.26
N ARG A 201 1.83 -2.67 -15.33
CA ARG A 201 0.53 -3.33 -15.24
C ARG A 201 0.61 -4.61 -14.40
N LYS A 202 1.63 -5.44 -14.62
CA LYS A 202 1.83 -6.67 -13.83
C LYS A 202 2.03 -6.33 -12.35
N VAL A 203 2.84 -5.32 -12.05
CA VAL A 203 3.07 -4.86 -10.66
C VAL A 203 1.79 -4.32 -10.04
N TRP A 204 1.02 -3.51 -10.77
CA TRP A 204 -0.30 -3.04 -10.33
C TRP A 204 -1.20 -4.19 -9.91
N TRP A 205 -1.32 -5.21 -10.77
CA TRP A 205 -2.15 -6.38 -10.50
C TRP A 205 -1.70 -7.14 -9.25
N ILE A 206 -0.40 -7.34 -9.05
CA ILE A 206 0.12 -7.99 -7.84
C ILE A 206 -0.19 -7.15 -6.60
N GLN A 207 0.15 -5.86 -6.60
CA GLN A 207 -0.07 -4.97 -5.45
C GLN A 207 -1.56 -4.83 -5.10
N ARG A 208 -2.42 -4.85 -6.10
CA ARG A 208 -3.87 -4.78 -5.93
C ARG A 208 -4.44 -5.98 -5.16
N VAL A 209 -3.95 -7.19 -5.40
CA VAL A 209 -4.36 -8.38 -4.64
C VAL A 209 -4.03 -8.21 -3.16
N HIS A 210 -2.86 -7.66 -2.84
CA HIS A 210 -2.47 -7.37 -1.46
C HIS A 210 -3.43 -6.34 -0.83
N ILE A 211 -3.65 -5.20 -1.50
CA ILE A 211 -4.58 -4.16 -1.04
C ILE A 211 -5.96 -4.74 -0.72
N LEU A 212 -6.57 -5.49 -1.65
CA LEU A 212 -7.91 -6.08 -1.48
C LEU A 212 -8.01 -7.00 -0.27
N ARG A 213 -6.95 -7.77 -0.01
CA ARG A 213 -6.91 -8.71 1.10
C ARG A 213 -6.62 -8.04 2.43
N GLY A 214 -6.13 -6.80 2.41
CA GLY A 214 -5.72 -6.09 3.61
C GLY A 214 -4.62 -6.82 4.37
N CYS A 215 -3.78 -7.61 3.65
CA CYS A 215 -2.37 -7.55 3.95
C CYS A 215 -1.91 -6.24 3.31
#